data_AF-A0A964XZC3-F1
#
_entry.id   AF-A0A964XZC3-F1
#
_cell.length_a   1.000
_cell.length_b   1.000
_cell.length_c   1.000
_cell.angle_alpha   90.00
_cell.angle_beta   90.00
_cell.angle_gamma   90.00
#
_symmetry.space_group_name_H-M   'P 1'
#
loop_
_entity.id
_entity.type
_entity.pdbx_description
1 polymer ?
#
loop_
_entity_poly.entity_id
_entity_poly.type
_entity_poly.pdbx_seq_one_letter_code
_entity_poly.pdbx_strand_id
1 'polypeptide(L)' 'MRERHMTRLQVLEVLRHGVIRREPEPGLQAGHVLCRLERVIAGHHLGVVIALDGKSAVSGWVVTALWIGG' A
#
# COMPACT_ATOMS: atom_id res chain seq x y z
N MET A 1 -1.52 -3.54 -13.23
CA MET A 1 -2.35 -2.61 -12.43
C MET A 1 -3.53 -2.18 -13.28
N ARG A 2 -4.62 -2.96 -13.30
CA ARG A 2 -5.85 -2.61 -14.01
C ARG A 2 -6.48 -1.42 -13.29
N GLU A 3 -6.73 -0.32 -14.00
CA GLU A 3 -7.18 0.96 -13.46
C GLU A 3 -8.44 0.80 -12.59
N ARG A 4 -8.26 0.89 -11.27
CA ARG A 4 -9.34 0.94 -10.28
C ARG A 4 -9.65 2.40 -9.93
N HIS A 5 -10.04 3.24 -10.89
CA HIS A 5 -10.40 4.67 -10.67
C HIS A 5 -9.46 5.49 -9.76
N MET A 6 -8.24 5.03 -9.55
CA MET A 6 -7.26 5.63 -8.65
C MET A 6 -6.15 6.19 -9.51
N THR A 7 -5.92 7.49 -9.35
CA THR A 7 -4.87 8.16 -10.09
C THR A 7 -3.51 7.76 -9.54
N ARG A 8 -2.50 7.78 -10.41
CA ARG A 8 -1.11 7.58 -10.00
C ARG A 8 -0.67 8.58 -8.93
N LEU A 9 -1.17 9.81 -8.99
CA LEU A 9 -0.90 10.85 -7.98
C LEU A 9 -1.43 10.46 -6.59
N GLN A 10 -2.65 9.93 -6.49
CA GLN A 10 -3.20 9.43 -5.23
C GLN A 10 -2.35 8.28 -4.66
N VAL A 11 -1.93 7.34 -5.51
CA VAL A 11 -1.04 6.24 -5.07
C VAL A 11 0.27 6.79 -4.53
N LEU A 12 0.90 7.72 -5.24
CA LEU A 12 2.15 8.34 -4.81
C LEU A 12 1.98 9.13 -3.51
N GLU A 13 0.85 9.80 -3.32
CA GLU A 13 0.58 10.53 -2.08
C GLU A 13 0.39 9.59 -0.88
N VAL A 14 -0.28 8.45 -1.07
CA VAL A 14 -0.36 7.39 -0.04
C VAL A 14 1.03 6.81 0.24
N LEU A 15 1.87 6.59 -0.77
CA LEU A 15 3.23 6.08 -0.55
C LEU A 15 4.13 7.08 0.21
N ARG A 16 3.96 8.38 -0.02
CA ARG A 16 4.76 9.43 0.63
C ARG A 16 4.31 9.75 2.04
N HIS A 17 3.00 9.79 2.26
CA HIS A 17 2.42 10.35 3.48
C HIS A 17 1.35 9.46 4.13
N GLY A 18 1.15 8.24 3.61
CA GLY A 18 0.27 7.25 4.22
C GLY A 18 0.88 6.67 5.48
N VAL A 19 0.03 6.11 6.32
CA VAL A 19 0.43 5.49 7.58
C VAL A 19 0.07 4.01 7.57
N ILE A 20 0.92 3.20 8.19
CA ILE A 20 0.64 1.78 8.41
C ILE A 20 -0.23 1.69 9.67
N ARG A 21 -1.47 1.24 9.51
CA ARG A 21 -2.43 1.09 10.62
C ARG A 21 -2.64 -0.35 11.07
N ARG A 22 -2.26 -1.31 10.22
CA ARG A 22 -2.35 -2.74 10.51
C ARG A 22 -0.96 -3.31 10.68
N GLU A 23 -0.84 -4.34 11.51
CA GLU A 23 0.41 -5.08 11.62
C GLU A 23 0.78 -5.64 10.24
N PRO A 24 2.05 -5.54 9.81
CA PRO A 24 2.50 -6.12 8.56
C PRO A 24 2.22 -7.63 8.49
N GLU A 25 1.67 -8.07 7.37
CA GLU A 25 1.25 -9.47 7.18
C GLU A 25 2.34 -10.25 6.42
N PRO A 26 2.61 -11.53 6.74
CA PRO A 26 3.54 -12.34 5.96
C PRO A 26 3.06 -12.45 4.51
N GLY A 27 3.96 -12.19 3.56
CA GLY A 27 3.68 -12.32 2.14
C GLY A 27 3.56 -13.78 1.70
N LEU A 28 2.87 -13.99 0.57
CA LEU A 28 2.71 -15.33 -0.02
C LEU A 28 4.04 -15.94 -0.49
N GLN A 29 5.02 -15.09 -0.82
CA GLN A 29 6.39 -15.49 -1.17
C GLN A 29 7.29 -15.40 0.06
N ALA A 30 8.09 -16.45 0.28
CA ALA A 30 9.03 -16.53 1.40
C ALA A 30 9.99 -15.33 1.43
N GLY A 31 10.06 -14.65 2.57
CA GLY A 31 10.95 -13.51 2.78
C GLY A 31 10.35 -12.14 2.47
N HIS A 32 9.09 -12.06 2.05
CA HIS A 32 8.39 -10.78 1.87
C HIS A 32 7.36 -10.52 2.97
N VAL A 33 7.18 -9.24 3.28
CA VAL A 33 6.17 -8.76 4.22
C VAL A 33 5.25 -7.79 3.48
N LEU A 34 3.95 -7.96 3.63
CA LEU A 34 2.93 -7.09 3.08
C LEU A 34 2.59 -6.00 4.09
N CYS A 35 2.79 -4.75 3.68
CA CYS A 35 2.39 -3.58 4.46
C CYS A 35 1.28 -2.85 3.72
N ARG A 36 0.28 -2.37 4.45
CA ARG A 36 -0.76 -1.50 3.90
C ARG A 36 -0.61 -0.09 4.44
N LEU A 37 -0.30 0.85 3.56
CA LEU A 37 -0.35 2.27 3.85
C LEU A 37 -1.75 2.79 3.58
N GLU A 38 -2.26 3.59 4.50
CA GLU A 38 -3.60 4.16 4.42
C GLU A 38 -3.53 5.69 4.49
N ARG A 39 -4.34 6.37 3.68
CA ARG A 39 -4.47 7.84 3.70
C ARG A 39 -5.85 8.26 3.22
N VAL A 40 -6.39 9.34 3.80
CA VAL A 40 -7.59 9.99 3.29
C VAL A 40 -7.18 11.11 2.33
N ILE A 41 -7.67 11.07 1.09
CA ILE A 41 -7.44 12.10 0.07
C ILE A 41 -8.79 12.54 -0.48
N ALA A 42 -9.09 13.85 -0.40
CA ALA A 42 -10.35 14.43 -0.86
C ALA A 42 -11.62 13.70 -0.31
N GLY A 43 -11.60 13.31 0.97
CA GLY A 43 -12.72 12.62 1.62
C GLY A 43 -12.78 11.11 1.35
N HIS A 44 -11.88 10.57 0.52
CA HIS A 44 -11.85 9.14 0.25
C HIS A 44 -10.70 8.45 0.96
N HIS A 45 -10.99 7.31 1.61
CA HIS A 45 -9.98 6.53 2.31
C HIS A 45 -9.34 5.53 1.34
N LEU A 46 -8.03 5.69 1.13
CA LEU A 46 -7.23 4.95 0.17
C LEU A 46 -6.23 4.04 0.90
N GLY A 47 -6.01 2.86 0.34
CA GLY A 47 -5.04 1.87 0.76
C GLY A 47 -4.09 1.52 -0.36
N VAL A 48 -2.79 1.50 -0.08
CA VAL A 48 -1.76 0.96 -0.98
C VAL A 48 -1.05 -0.18 -0.26
N VAL A 49 -1.08 -1.36 -0.87
CA VAL A 49 -0.39 -2.55 -0.37
C VAL A 49 0.96 -2.64 -1.07
N ILE A 50 2.02 -2.67 -0.27
CA ILE A 50 3.39 -2.86 -0.72
C ILE A 50 3.91 -4.21 -0.20
N ALA A 51 4.65 -4.92 -1.04
CA ALA A 51 5.48 -6.02 -0.60
C ALA A 51 6.89 -5.48 -0.35
N LEU A 52 7.37 -5.64 0.87
CA LEU A 52 8.72 -5.28 1.29
C LEU A 52 9.60 -6.53 1.34
N ASP A 53 10.88 -6.38 1.01
CA ASP A 53 11.90 -7.39 1.32
C ASP A 53 12.14 -7.43 2.84
N GLY A 54 11.84 -8.58 3.46
CA GLY A 54 11.81 -8.78 4.90
C GLY A 54 13.17 -8.66 5.60
N LYS A 55 14.29 -8.65 4.87
CA LYS A 55 15.62 -8.52 5.49
C LYS A 55 16.02 -7.09 5.83
N SER A 56 15.53 -6.10 5.09
CA SER A 56 16.02 -4.73 5.26
C SER A 56 14.96 -3.65 4.99
N ALA A 57 13.77 -4.00 4.51
CA ALA A 57 12.65 -3.09 4.22
C ALA A 57 12.99 -1.86 3.35
N VAL A 58 14.15 -1.86 2.66
CA VAL A 58 14.65 -0.78 1.79
C VAL A 58 14.14 -0.91 0.36
N SER A 59 13.68 -2.09 -0.02
CA SER A 59 13.14 -2.37 -1.34
C SER A 59 11.75 -3.00 -1.23
N GLY A 60 10.92 -2.70 -2.22
CA GLY A 60 9.58 -3.23 -2.31
C GLY A 60 8.87 -2.78 -3.58
N TRP A 61 7.71 -3.36 -3.83
CA TRP A 61 6.87 -2.99 -4.96
C TRP A 61 5.42 -2.86 -4.54
N VAL A 62 4.69 -2.00 -5.25
CA VAL A 62 3.26 -1.86 -5.07
C VAL A 62 2.59 -3.11 -5.63
N VAL A 63 1.94 -3.88 -4.76
CA VAL A 63 1.16 -5.06 -5.14
C VAL A 63 -0.19 -4.61 -5.67
N THR A 64 -0.87 -3.75 -4.92
CA THR A 64 -2.20 -3.28 -5.28
C THR A 64 -2.54 -1.97 -4.58
N ALA A 65 -3.56 -1.30 -5.11
CA ALA A 65 -4.16 -0.13 -4.51
C ALA A 65 -5.69 -0.31 -4.47
N LEU A 66 -6.33 0.17 -3.40
CA LEU A 66 -7.74 -0.03 -3.13
C LEU A 66 -8.35 1.15 -2.37
N TRP A 67 -9.66 1.34 -2.53
CA TRP A 67 -10.46 2.16 -1.62
C TRP A 67 -10.78 1.33 -0.36
N ILE A 68 -10.63 1.95 0.82
CA ILE A 68 -10.89 1.31 2.11
C ILE A 68 -12.24 1.84 2.63
N GLY A 69 -13.20 0.94 2.88
CA GLY A 69 -14.49 1.29 3.49
C GLY A 69 -15.57 1.72 2.48
N GLY A 70 -15.73 0.96 1.40
CA GLY A 70 -16.93 1.00 0.56
C GLY A 70 -17.99 0.02 1.04
#